data_AF-A0A0G0LEW1-F1
#
_entry.id   AF-A0A0G0LEW1-F1
#
_cell.length_a   1.000
_cell.length_b   1.000
_cell.length_c   1.000
_cell.angle_alpha   90.00
_cell.angle_beta   90.00
_cell.angle_gamma   90.00
#
_symmetry.space_group_name_H-M   'P 1'
#
loop_
_entity.id
_entity.type
_entity.pdbx_description
1 polymer ?
#
loop_
_entity_poly.entity_id
_entity_poly.type
_entity_poly.pdbx_seq_one_letter_code
_entity_poly.pdbx_strand_id
1 'polypeptide(L)'
;DIPGLIEGANEGNGLGVKFLRHIKRTRILAHLVSFENANMAKTYKEIRKELERYDQNAGLGKEGLAEKEEIIILTKADTVEDSKVIERKKKEFGKLNKKVFPISLYDDKSVKNFKDELVKILKK
;
A
#
# COMPACT_ATOMS: atom_id res chain seq x y z
N ASP A 1 -9.87 -0.58 2.14
CA ASP A 1 -9.73 0.05 0.83
C ASP A 1 -9.97 1.54 0.98
N ILE A 2 -9.27 2.38 0.21
CA ILE A 2 -9.41 3.85 0.24
C ILE A 2 -10.20 4.28 -1.00
N PRO A 3 -11.55 4.29 -0.96
CA PRO A 3 -12.35 4.85 -2.03
C PRO A 3 -11.98 6.32 -2.28
N GLY A 4 -12.10 6.78 -3.52
CA GLY A 4 -11.98 8.20 -3.85
C GLY A 4 -10.55 8.76 -3.91
N LEU A 5 -9.50 7.94 -3.82
CA LEU A 5 -8.10 8.38 -3.90
C LEU A 5 -7.68 8.76 -5.34
N ILE A 6 -8.25 8.08 -6.33
CA ILE A 6 -7.91 8.23 -7.76
C ILE A 6 -8.82 9.29 -8.40
N GLU A 7 -8.27 10.11 -9.30
CA GLU A 7 -9.04 11.10 -10.09
C GLU A 7 -10.20 10.41 -10.85
N GLY A 8 -11.41 10.95 -10.69
CA GLY A 8 -12.65 10.38 -11.26
C GLY A 8 -13.54 9.61 -10.26
N ALA A 9 -13.00 9.20 -9.11
CA ALA A 9 -13.82 8.61 -8.04
C ALA A 9 -14.62 9.65 -7.20
N ASN A 10 -14.51 10.93 -7.57
CA ASN A 10 -15.07 12.09 -6.85
C ASN A 10 -16.32 12.74 -7.49
N GLU A 11 -16.88 12.22 -8.58
CA GLU A 11 -18.04 12.84 -9.27
C GLU A 11 -19.40 12.68 -8.55
N GLY A 12 -19.43 12.47 -7.23
CA GLY A 12 -20.73 12.51 -6.53
C GLY A 12 -20.77 12.17 -5.06
N ASN A 13 -19.68 11.63 -4.48
CA ASN A 13 -19.64 11.32 -3.06
C ASN A 13 -18.38 11.93 -2.46
N GLY A 14 -18.47 13.18 -2.01
CA GLY A 14 -17.48 13.72 -1.09
C GLY A 14 -17.25 12.67 -0.01
N LEU A 15 -16.02 12.15 0.07
CA LEU A 15 -15.63 11.11 1.00
C LEU A 15 -16.02 11.55 2.41
N GLY A 16 -17.20 11.11 2.84
CA GLY A 16 -17.94 11.81 3.89
C GLY A 16 -17.13 11.87 5.19
N VAL A 17 -17.53 12.76 6.10
CA VAL A 17 -16.92 12.90 7.44
C VAL A 17 -16.71 11.55 8.14
N LYS A 18 -17.60 10.57 7.90
CA LYS A 18 -17.46 9.19 8.39
C LYS A 18 -16.22 8.48 7.86
N PHE A 19 -15.89 8.61 6.57
CA PHE A 19 -14.73 7.97 5.96
C PHE A 19 -13.41 8.55 6.48
N LEU A 20 -13.30 9.89 6.52
CA LEU A 20 -12.16 10.59 7.13
C LEU A 20 -11.94 10.16 8.58
N ARG A 21 -13.02 10.00 9.35
CA ARG A 21 -12.95 9.50 10.73
C ARG A 21 -12.44 8.06 10.82
N HIS A 22 -12.78 7.18 9.87
CA HIS A 22 -12.26 5.80 9.85
C HIS A 22 -10.77 5.78 9.51
N ILE A 23 -10.36 6.56 8.52
CA ILE A 23 -8.95 6.71 8.15
C ILE A 23 -8.12 7.20 9.34
N LYS A 24 -8.58 8.22 10.07
CA LYS A 24 -7.83 8.70 11.24
C LYS A 24 -7.56 7.60 12.26
N ARG A 25 -8.47 6.63 12.40
CA ARG A 25 -8.33 5.47 13.31
C ARG A 25 -7.45 4.33 12.78
N THR A 26 -7.09 4.32 11.49
CA THR A 26 -6.18 3.28 10.98
C THR A 26 -4.76 3.54 11.46
N ARG A 27 -4.08 2.53 11.99
CA ARG A 27 -2.69 2.68 12.43
C ARG A 27 -1.69 2.47 11.30
N ILE A 28 -2.05 1.63 10.34
CA ILE A 28 -1.16 1.17 9.28
C ILE A 28 -1.86 1.30 7.93
N LEU A 29 -1.11 1.77 6.94
CA LEU A 29 -1.50 1.78 5.54
C LEU A 29 -0.87 0.59 4.82
N ALA A 30 -1.69 -0.20 4.11
CA ALA A 30 -1.19 -1.26 3.24
C ALA A 30 -1.21 -0.78 1.79
N HIS A 31 -0.03 -0.70 1.18
CA HIS A 31 0.14 -0.27 -0.21
C HIS A 31 0.42 -1.50 -1.08
N LEU A 32 -0.58 -1.89 -1.88
CA LEU A 32 -0.48 -3.04 -2.77
C LEU A 32 0.05 -2.59 -4.14
N VAL A 33 1.12 -3.23 -4.61
CA VAL A 33 1.72 -2.96 -5.93
C VAL A 33 1.82 -4.27 -6.70
N SER A 34 1.13 -4.40 -7.84
CA SER A 34 1.13 -5.62 -8.64
C SER A 34 2.38 -5.76 -9.51
N PHE A 35 2.94 -6.97 -9.61
CA PHE A 35 4.04 -7.32 -10.52
C PHE A 35 3.67 -7.23 -12.00
N GLU A 36 2.39 -7.20 -12.34
CA GLU A 36 1.93 -6.97 -13.72
C GLU A 36 2.14 -5.53 -14.18
N ASN A 37 2.37 -4.59 -13.25
CA ASN A 37 2.63 -3.21 -13.61
C ASN A 37 4.01 -3.09 -14.25
N ALA A 38 4.05 -2.62 -15.50
CA ALA A 38 5.28 -2.41 -16.26
C ALA A 38 6.31 -1.54 -15.50
N ASN A 39 5.85 -0.57 -14.70
CA ASN A 39 6.72 0.24 -13.84
C ASN A 39 6.14 0.40 -12.43
N MET A 40 6.27 -0.66 -11.62
CA MET A 40 5.84 -0.70 -10.22
C MET A 40 6.32 0.50 -9.39
N ALA A 41 7.57 0.95 -9.57
CA ALA A 41 8.13 2.04 -8.79
C ALA A 41 7.50 3.40 -9.14
N LYS A 42 7.14 3.60 -10.41
CA LYS A 42 6.39 4.77 -10.85
C LYS A 42 4.98 4.76 -10.28
N THR A 43 4.26 3.65 -10.42
CA THR A 43 2.89 3.48 -9.88
C THR A 43 2.84 3.76 -8.37
N TYR A 44 3.78 3.18 -7.61
CA TYR A 44 3.90 3.44 -6.18
C TYR A 44 4.08 4.93 -5.87
N LYS A 45 4.98 5.62 -6.59
CA LYS A 45 5.23 7.05 -6.39
C LYS A 45 4.04 7.92 -6.76
N GLU A 46 3.27 7.55 -7.77
CA GLU A 46 2.05 8.25 -8.18
C GLU A 46 0.99 8.16 -7.08
N ILE A 47 0.70 6.97 -6.57
CA ILE A 47 -0.23 6.78 -5.44
C ILE A 47 0.24 7.53 -4.19
N ARG A 48 1.54 7.54 -3.88
CA ARG A 48 2.08 8.32 -2.77
C ARG A 48 1.82 9.82 -2.92
N LYS A 49 1.98 10.37 -4.12
CA LYS A 49 1.66 11.79 -4.41
C LYS A 49 0.17 12.07 -4.28
N GLU A 50 -0.68 11.14 -4.70
CA GLU A 50 -2.14 11.27 -4.53
C GLU A 50 -2.54 11.28 -3.06
N LEU A 51 -1.93 10.42 -2.23
CA LEU A 51 -2.13 10.43 -0.78
C LEU A 51 -1.71 11.77 -0.14
N GLU A 52 -0.56 12.31 -0.53
CA GLU A 52 -0.10 13.62 -0.04
C GLU A 52 -1.06 14.74 -0.44
N ARG A 53 -1.54 14.76 -1.69
CA ARG A 53 -2.54 15.72 -2.17
C ARG A 53 -3.86 15.58 -1.42
N TYR A 54 -4.29 14.34 -1.18
CA TYR A 54 -5.49 14.06 -0.40
C TYR A 54 -5.38 14.62 1.02
N ASP A 55 -4.27 14.38 1.70
CA ASP A 55 -4.05 14.88 3.05
C ASP A 55 -4.05 16.41 3.13
N GLN A 56 -3.50 17.08 2.11
CA GLN A 56 -3.55 18.53 1.97
C GLN A 56 -4.99 19.01 1.77
N ASN A 57 -5.74 18.43 0.83
CA ASN A 57 -7.12 18.79 0.52
C ASN A 57 -8.07 18.55 1.70
N ALA A 58 -7.86 17.46 2.45
CA ALA A 58 -8.66 17.10 3.61
C ALA A 58 -8.23 17.82 4.91
N GLY A 59 -7.15 18.62 4.86
CA GLY A 59 -6.64 19.36 6.02
C GLY A 59 -6.14 18.45 7.15
N LEU A 60 -5.64 17.25 6.82
CA LEU A 60 -5.25 16.24 7.81
C LEU A 60 -3.88 16.50 8.46
N GLY A 61 -3.02 17.29 7.82
CA GLY A 61 -1.72 17.69 8.37
C GLY A 61 -0.88 16.49 8.82
N LYS A 62 -0.34 16.54 10.05
CA LYS A 62 0.48 15.45 10.63
C LYS A 62 -0.29 14.16 10.95
N GLU A 63 -1.62 14.18 10.89
CA GLU A 63 -2.46 13.00 11.04
C GLU A 63 -2.86 12.39 9.68
N GLY A 64 -2.24 12.88 8.60
CA GLY A 64 -2.47 12.44 7.23
C GLY A 64 -2.18 10.96 7.01
N LEU A 65 -2.80 10.39 5.97
CA LEU A 65 -2.55 9.04 5.48
C LEU A 65 -1.09 8.83 5.06
N ALA A 66 -0.47 9.83 4.44
CA ALA A 66 0.90 9.76 3.93
C ALA A 66 1.94 9.60 5.04
N GLU A 67 1.62 10.11 6.24
CA GLU A 67 2.48 10.05 7.44
C GLU A 67 2.30 8.76 8.25
N LYS A 68 1.26 7.96 7.95
CA LYS A 68 1.03 6.70 8.66
C LYS A 68 2.11 5.69 8.35
N GLU A 69 2.32 4.79 9.31
CA GLU A 69 3.17 3.64 9.08
C GLU A 69 2.64 2.83 7.88
N GLU A 70 3.50 2.61 6.90
CA GLU A 70 3.12 1.93 5.66
C GLU A 70 3.78 0.56 5.58
N ILE A 71 3.04 -0.42 5.07
CA ILE A 71 3.56 -1.71 4.61
C ILE A 71 3.35 -1.82 3.10
N ILE A 72 4.38 -2.25 2.39
CA ILE A 72 4.33 -2.44 0.93
C ILE A 72 4.13 -3.93 0.65
N ILE A 73 3.10 -4.24 -0.12
CA ILE A 73 2.74 -5.60 -0.50
C ILE A 73 2.90 -5.72 -2.01
N LEU A 74 3.91 -6.47 -2.45
CA LEU A 74 4.13 -6.74 -3.87
C LEU A 74 3.26 -7.93 -4.27
N THR A 75 2.11 -7.66 -4.87
CA THR A 75 1.08 -8.67 -5.19
C THR A 75 1.32 -9.33 -6.54
N LYS A 76 0.71 -10.49 -6.74
CA LYS A 76 0.82 -11.30 -7.98
C LYS A 76 2.24 -11.73 -8.28
N ALA A 77 3.02 -12.07 -7.25
CA ALA A 77 4.40 -12.53 -7.44
C ALA A 77 4.51 -13.80 -8.30
N ASP A 78 3.43 -14.57 -8.41
CA ASP A 78 3.27 -15.71 -9.33
C ASP A 78 3.35 -15.36 -10.81
N THR A 79 3.10 -14.11 -11.21
CA THR A 79 3.21 -13.69 -12.62
C THR A 79 4.66 -13.54 -13.07
N VAL A 80 5.62 -13.77 -12.17
CA VAL A 80 7.05 -13.66 -12.42
C VAL A 80 7.69 -15.02 -12.17
N GLU A 81 8.15 -15.66 -13.23
CA GLU A 81 8.80 -16.98 -13.14
C GLU A 81 10.18 -16.91 -12.47
N ASP A 82 10.92 -15.81 -12.69
CA ASP A 82 12.26 -15.64 -12.13
C ASP A 82 12.23 -15.06 -10.71
N SER A 83 12.53 -15.91 -9.72
CA SER A 83 12.61 -15.51 -8.31
C SER A 83 13.64 -14.41 -8.05
N LYS A 84 14.68 -14.27 -8.88
CA LYS A 84 15.68 -13.19 -8.75
C LYS A 84 15.08 -11.82 -9.03
N VAL A 85 14.08 -11.74 -9.93
CA VAL A 85 13.36 -10.50 -10.22
C VAL A 85 12.53 -10.09 -9.00
N ILE A 86 11.85 -11.04 -8.37
CA ILE A 86 11.07 -10.82 -7.14
C ILE A 86 11.99 -10.30 -6.02
N GLU A 87 13.15 -10.94 -5.81
CA GLU A 87 14.12 -10.49 -4.81
C GLU A 87 14.70 -9.11 -5.11
N ARG A 88 15.02 -8.83 -6.38
CA ARG A 88 15.52 -7.52 -6.81
C ARG A 88 14.48 -6.44 -6.52
N LYS A 89 13.21 -6.68 -6.85
CA LYS A 89 12.11 -5.75 -6.56
C LYS A 89 11.89 -5.57 -5.07
N LYS A 90 11.91 -6.66 -4.29
CA LYS A 90 11.87 -6.57 -2.82
C LYS A 90 12.99 -5.70 -2.26
N LYS A 91 14.22 -5.83 -2.76
CA LYS A 91 15.37 -4.99 -2.35
C LYS A 91 15.21 -3.53 -2.80
N GLU A 92 14.70 -3.30 -4.01
CA GLU A 92 14.44 -1.95 -4.54
C GLU A 92 13.44 -1.20 -3.66
N PHE A 93 12.29 -1.81 -3.39
CA PHE A 93 11.28 -1.25 -2.48
C PHE A 93 11.76 -1.21 -1.02
N GLY A 94 12.63 -2.15 -0.62
CA GLY A 94 13.26 -2.17 0.71
C GLY A 94 14.09 -0.92 1.04
N LYS A 95 14.57 -0.21 0.02
CA LYS A 95 15.25 1.09 0.19
C LYS A 95 14.28 2.24 0.50
N LEU A 96 13.02 2.10 0.09
CA LEU A 96 11.97 3.10 0.30
C LEU A 96 11.27 2.87 1.64
N ASN A 97 10.99 1.60 1.96
CA ASN A 97 10.31 1.21 3.19
C ASN A 97 10.89 -0.12 3.68
N LYS A 98 11.08 -0.29 4.99
CA LYS A 98 11.64 -1.51 5.57
C LYS A 98 10.66 -2.70 5.56
N LYS A 99 9.36 -2.43 5.40
CA LYS A 99 8.31 -3.45 5.48
C LYS A 99 7.76 -3.77 4.10
N VAL A 100 8.45 -4.66 3.38
CA VAL A 100 8.08 -5.07 2.01
C VAL A 100 7.89 -6.58 1.92
N PHE A 101 6.71 -6.99 1.45
CA PHE A 101 6.30 -8.38 1.39
C PHE A 101 5.84 -8.74 -0.03
N PRO A 102 6.61 -9.56 -0.77
CA PRO A 102 6.09 -10.18 -1.99
C PRO A 102 5.12 -11.29 -1.63
N ILE A 103 3.92 -11.24 -2.20
CA ILE A 103 2.88 -12.23 -2.00
C ILE A 103 2.35 -12.78 -3.33
N SER A 104 2.06 -14.08 -3.32
CA SER A 104 1.22 -14.72 -4.32
C SER A 104 0.00 -15.30 -3.63
N LEU A 105 -1.17 -15.13 -4.24
CA LEU A 105 -2.40 -15.74 -3.73
C LEU A 105 -2.48 -17.25 -4.02
N TYR A 106 -1.68 -17.74 -4.96
CA TYR A 106 -1.62 -19.17 -5.31
C TYR A 106 -0.58 -19.93 -4.48
N ASP A 107 0.18 -19.24 -3.62
CA ASP A 107 1.13 -19.84 -2.68
C ASP A 107 0.68 -19.64 -1.22
N ASP A 108 0.09 -20.70 -0.65
CA ASP A 108 -0.36 -20.73 0.74
C ASP A 108 0.76 -20.41 1.75
N LYS A 109 2.02 -20.74 1.43
CA LYS A 109 3.15 -20.43 2.32
C LYS A 109 3.41 -18.94 2.36
N SER A 110 3.35 -18.28 1.21
CA SER A 110 3.51 -16.83 1.09
C SER A 110 2.44 -16.09 1.89
N VAL A 111 1.16 -16.48 1.74
CA VAL A 111 0.04 -15.88 2.48
C VAL A 111 0.18 -16.10 3.98
N LYS A 112 0.55 -17.32 4.40
CA LYS A 112 0.77 -17.63 5.83
C LYS A 112 1.89 -16.81 6.43
N ASN A 113 3.05 -16.72 5.76
CA ASN A 113 4.18 -15.93 6.22
C ASN A 113 3.81 -14.44 6.34
N PHE A 114 3.09 -13.90 5.35
CA PHE A 114 2.62 -12.52 5.42
C PHE A 114 1.66 -12.30 6.59
N LYS A 115 0.71 -13.21 6.83
CA LYS A 115 -0.21 -13.15 7.97
C LYS A 115 0.55 -13.12 9.30
N ASP A 116 1.53 -14.00 9.47
CA ASP A 116 2.31 -14.08 10.71
C ASP A 116 3.11 -12.78 10.96
N GLU A 117 3.73 -12.22 9.92
CA GLU A 117 4.44 -10.93 10.00
C GLU A 117 3.48 -9.76 10.26
N LEU A 118 2.31 -9.73 9.62
CA LEU A 118 1.29 -8.71 9.84
C LEU A 118 0.80 -8.71 11.29
N VAL A 119 0.59 -9.89 11.87
CA VAL A 119 0.20 -10.03 13.28
C VAL A 119 1.30 -9.47 14.21
N LYS A 120 2.58 -9.71 13.94
CA LYS A 120 3.69 -9.14 14.72
C LYS A 120 3.73 -7.62 14.64
N ILE A 121 3.48 -7.07 13.46
CA ILE A 121 3.44 -5.62 13.23
C ILE A 121 2.27 -4.99 13.98
N LEU A 122 1.08 -5.59 13.92
CA LEU A 122 -0.12 -5.04 14.57
C LEU A 122 -0.15 -5.20 16.09
N LYS A 123 0.59 -6.16 16.64
CA LYS A 123 0.72 -6.38 18.10
C LYS A 123 1.70 -5.43 18.80
N LYS A 124 2.49 -4.66 18.05
CA LYS A 124 3.31 -3.57 18.58
C LYS A 124 2.48 -2.31 18.85
#